data_AF-A0A8H3VTP3-F1
#
_entry.id   AF-A0A8H3VTP3-F1
#
_cell.length_a   1.000
_cell.length_b   1.000
_cell.length_c   1.000
_cell.angle_alpha   90.00
_cell.angle_beta   90.00
_cell.angle_gamma   90.00
#
_symmetry.space_group_name_H-M   'P 1'
#
loop_
_entity.id
_entity.type
_entity.pdbx_description
1 polymer ?
#
loop_
_entity_poly.entity_id
_entity_poly.type
_entity_poly.pdbx_seq_one_letter_code
_entity_poly.pdbx_strand_id
1 'polypeptide(L)'
;MSHSGGISSKLVFLSDLPHLKDRDKVRFLGCVDQYDIKTDELLLQHQYPHRGPKITASVNISLVRETLKSAVLQSGAWVNVVGYVQNGTSFAQTSYANVTVPVQAIMLLDTVALNLAEYEKAVQARKDAGTTG
;
A
#
# COMPACT_ATOMS: atom_id res chain seq x y z
N MET A 1 2.15 19.48 -28.10
CA MET A 1 2.79 19.46 -26.76
C MET A 1 2.61 18.06 -26.19
N SER A 2 3.61 17.21 -26.40
CA SER A 2 3.59 15.81 -25.97
C SER A 2 3.87 15.75 -24.47
N HIS A 3 2.83 15.56 -23.66
CA HIS A 3 3.03 15.26 -22.25
C HIS A 3 3.52 13.82 -22.17
N SER A 4 4.80 13.63 -21.88
CA SER A 4 5.37 12.35 -21.48
C SER A 4 4.73 11.93 -20.15
N GLY A 5 3.48 11.47 -20.20
CA GLY A 5 2.74 11.04 -19.03
C GLY A 5 3.36 9.76 -18.51
N GLY A 6 4.24 9.87 -17.52
CA GLY A 6 4.72 8.71 -16.78
C GLY A 6 3.53 7.88 -16.29
N ILE A 7 3.75 6.58 -16.06
CA ILE A 7 2.71 5.66 -15.60
C ILE A 7 1.99 6.28 -14.38
N SER A 8 0.69 6.49 -14.53
CA SER A 8 -0.17 7.01 -13.45
C SER A 8 -0.35 5.93 -12.39
N SER A 9 -0.22 6.28 -11.11
CA SER A 9 -0.43 5.34 -10.01
C SER A 9 -1.92 5.06 -9.83
N LYS A 10 -2.31 3.79 -9.70
CA LYS A 10 -3.68 3.38 -9.33
C LYS A 10 -3.89 3.64 -7.84
N LEU A 11 -4.92 4.41 -7.47
CA LEU A 11 -5.32 4.56 -6.06
C LEU A 11 -6.18 3.37 -5.65
N VAL A 12 -5.73 2.61 -4.67
CA VAL A 12 -6.33 1.32 -4.28
C VAL A 12 -6.35 1.13 -2.76
N PHE A 13 -7.18 0.21 -2.28
CA PHE A 13 -7.07 -0.31 -0.91
C PHE A 13 -6.01 -1.39 -0.81
N LEU A 14 -5.54 -1.71 0.41
CA LEU A 14 -4.69 -2.88 0.61
C LEU A 14 -5.38 -4.16 0.14
N SER A 15 -6.70 -4.27 0.33
CA SER A 15 -7.51 -5.42 -0.11
C SER A 15 -7.44 -5.69 -1.61
N ASP A 16 -7.11 -4.68 -2.40
CA ASP A 16 -7.06 -4.78 -3.86
C ASP A 16 -5.69 -5.27 -4.36
N LEU A 17 -4.63 -5.12 -3.55
CA LEU A 17 -3.25 -5.43 -3.95
C LEU A 17 -3.07 -6.87 -4.48
N PRO A 18 -3.70 -7.92 -3.90
CA PRO A 18 -3.56 -9.28 -4.42
C PRO A 18 -4.08 -9.48 -5.85
N HIS A 19 -4.93 -8.56 -6.34
CA HIS A 19 -5.54 -8.63 -7.67
C HIS A 19 -4.79 -7.80 -8.72
N LEU A 20 -3.74 -7.09 -8.31
CA LEU A 20 -2.95 -6.25 -9.20
C LEU A 20 -1.83 -7.04 -9.87
N LYS A 21 -1.41 -6.56 -11.03
CA LYS A 21 -0.36 -7.22 -11.81
C LYS A 21 1.01 -6.79 -11.30
N ASP A 22 2.00 -7.65 -11.54
CA ASP A 22 3.40 -7.28 -11.38
C ASP A 22 3.71 -5.96 -12.08
N ARG A 23 4.49 -5.12 -11.41
CA ARG A 23 4.87 -3.78 -11.86
C ARG A 23 3.72 -2.80 -12.04
N ASP A 24 2.51 -3.11 -11.58
CA ASP A 24 1.47 -2.10 -11.46
C ASP A 24 1.94 -1.02 -10.49
N LYS A 25 1.90 0.24 -10.95
CA LYS A 25 2.17 1.39 -10.09
C LYS A 25 0.95 1.67 -9.24
N VAL A 26 1.13 1.64 -7.92
CA VAL A 26 0.05 1.76 -6.95
C VAL A 26 0.27 2.95 -6.04
N ARG A 27 -0.84 3.49 -5.54
CA ARG A 27 -0.90 4.37 -4.39
C ARG A 27 -1.92 3.84 -3.41
N PHE A 28 -1.53 3.64 -2.17
CA PHE A 28 -2.43 3.18 -1.12
C PHE A 28 -2.02 3.74 0.24
N LEU A 29 -2.93 3.65 1.18
CA LEU A 29 -2.74 4.02 2.57
C LEU A 29 -2.60 2.75 3.41
N GLY A 30 -1.65 2.70 4.34
CA GLY A 30 -1.50 1.60 5.28
C GLY A 30 -1.05 2.07 6.65
N CYS A 31 -1.47 1.34 7.68
CA CYS A 31 -0.98 1.50 9.04
C CYS A 31 0.25 0.60 9.21
N VAL A 32 1.34 1.16 9.75
CA VAL A 32 2.56 0.40 10.05
C VAL A 32 2.27 -0.58 11.18
N ASP A 33 2.42 -1.86 10.90
CA ASP A 33 2.39 -2.93 11.89
C ASP A 33 3.79 -3.12 12.48
N GLN A 34 4.77 -3.33 11.58
CA GLN A 34 6.16 -3.62 11.94
C GLN A 34 7.14 -3.06 10.89
N TYR A 35 8.35 -2.70 11.34
CA TYR A 35 9.51 -2.41 10.48
C TYR A 35 10.61 -3.45 10.73
N ASP A 36 11.07 -4.14 9.69
CA ASP A 36 12.27 -4.96 9.72
C ASP A 36 13.46 -4.20 9.12
N ILE A 37 14.37 -3.78 10.02
CA ILE A 37 15.59 -3.02 9.68
C ILE A 37 16.57 -3.86 8.84
N LYS A 38 16.53 -5.19 8.95
CA LYS A 38 17.50 -6.06 8.25
C LYS A 38 17.14 -6.21 6.77
N THR A 39 15.86 -6.25 6.46
CA THR A 39 15.35 -6.42 5.09
C THR A 39 14.90 -5.11 4.45
N ASP A 40 14.84 -4.03 5.23
CA ASP A 40 14.25 -2.75 4.84
C ASP A 40 12.79 -2.90 4.39
N GLU A 41 12.01 -3.69 5.14
CA GLU A 41 10.60 -3.95 4.87
C GLU A 41 9.69 -3.36 5.96
N LEU A 42 8.67 -2.61 5.53
CA LEU A 42 7.56 -2.19 6.35
C LEU A 42 6.36 -3.10 6.10
N LEU A 43 5.87 -3.76 7.14
CA LEU A 43 4.61 -4.47 7.09
C LEU A 43 3.48 -3.47 7.35
N LEU A 44 2.64 -3.27 6.36
CA LEU A 44 1.50 -2.38 6.44
C LEU A 44 0.19 -3.16 6.42
N GLN A 45 -0.77 -2.70 7.22
CA GLN A 45 -2.12 -3.26 7.30
C GLN A 45 -3.17 -2.16 7.17
N HIS A 46 -4.30 -2.49 6.55
CA HIS A 46 -5.51 -1.68 6.57
C HIS A 46 -6.69 -2.62 6.46
N GLN A 47 -7.51 -2.70 7.52
CA GLN A 47 -8.63 -3.64 7.59
C GLN A 47 -9.88 -3.08 6.90
N TYR A 48 -9.74 -2.67 5.64
CA TYR A 48 -10.85 -2.21 4.80
C TYR A 48 -10.89 -2.96 3.46
N PRO A 49 -12.06 -3.48 3.04
CA PRO A 49 -13.29 -3.53 3.81
C PRO A 49 -13.15 -4.45 5.05
N HIS A 50 -13.90 -4.15 6.11
CA HIS A 50 -13.82 -4.86 7.41
C HIS A 50 -14.16 -6.36 7.32
N ARG A 51 -14.79 -6.80 6.23
CA ARG A 51 -15.09 -8.20 5.92
C ARG A 51 -14.20 -8.65 4.77
N GLY A 52 -13.30 -9.59 5.03
CA GLY A 52 -12.40 -10.15 4.03
C GLY A 52 -11.16 -10.80 4.63
N PRO A 53 -10.29 -11.36 3.78
CA PRO A 53 -8.96 -11.80 4.20
C PRO A 53 -8.16 -10.61 4.72
N LYS A 54 -7.30 -10.85 5.71
CA LYS A 54 -6.35 -9.83 6.17
C LYS A 54 -5.24 -9.74 5.13
N ILE A 55 -5.12 -8.58 4.51
CA ILE A 55 -4.04 -8.32 3.55
C ILE A 55 -2.97 -7.50 4.25
N THR A 56 -1.73 -7.98 4.13
CA THR A 56 -0.53 -7.28 4.58
C THR A 56 0.27 -6.87 3.36
N ALA A 57 0.66 -5.61 3.25
CA ALA A 57 1.65 -5.19 2.26
C ALA A 57 3.05 -5.30 2.89
N SER A 58 3.94 -6.11 2.30
CA SER A 58 5.37 -6.04 2.64
C SER A 58 6.02 -4.99 1.74
N VAL A 59 6.30 -3.82 2.29
CA VAL A 59 6.77 -2.67 1.52
C VAL A 59 8.28 -2.53 1.70
N ASN A 60 9.04 -2.87 0.66
CA ASN A 60 10.48 -2.61 0.63
C ASN A 60 10.71 -1.09 0.50
N ILE A 61 11.40 -0.50 1.46
CA ILE A 61 11.67 0.95 1.54
C ILE A 61 13.12 1.32 1.21
N SER A 62 13.95 0.38 0.77
CA SER A 62 15.39 0.61 0.55
C SER A 62 15.68 1.83 -0.34
N LEU A 63 14.86 2.10 -1.35
CA LEU A 63 15.01 3.23 -2.27
C LEU A 63 14.67 4.60 -1.66
N VAL A 64 13.93 4.64 -0.56
CA VAL A 64 13.45 5.89 0.06
C VAL A 64 13.89 6.07 1.51
N ARG A 65 14.52 5.05 2.11
CA ARG A 65 14.88 4.95 3.52
C ARG A 65 15.54 6.22 4.08
N GLU A 66 16.53 6.75 3.38
CA GLU A 66 17.30 7.93 3.82
C GLU A 66 16.48 9.22 3.93
N THR A 67 15.34 9.27 3.24
CA THR A 67 14.44 10.43 3.23
C THR A 67 13.33 10.34 4.27
N LEU A 68 13.19 9.19 4.95
CA LEU A 68 12.09 8.95 5.88
C LEU A 68 12.40 9.47 7.28
N LYS A 69 11.38 10.08 7.90
CA LYS A 69 11.42 10.47 9.31
C LYS A 69 11.20 9.23 10.17
N SER A 70 11.85 9.14 11.34
CA SER A 70 11.69 8.00 12.24
C SER A 70 10.23 7.76 12.67
N ALA A 71 9.42 8.82 12.81
CA ALA A 71 8.00 8.72 13.17
C ALA A 71 7.19 7.88 12.16
N VAL A 72 7.59 7.89 10.90
CA VAL A 72 6.92 7.18 9.80
C VAL A 72 7.18 5.66 9.88
N LEU A 73 8.24 5.24 10.58
CA LEU A 73 8.60 3.83 10.76
C LEU A 73 8.01 3.22 12.05
N GLN A 74 7.32 4.03 12.87
CA GLN A 74 6.76 3.58 14.14
C GLN A 74 5.46 2.80 13.90
N SER A 75 5.28 1.72 14.67
CA SER A 75 4.02 0.98 14.68
C SER A 75 2.85 1.91 15.04
N GLY A 76 1.74 1.78 14.31
CA GLY A 76 0.57 2.65 14.41
C GLY A 76 0.61 3.90 13.53
N ALA A 77 1.75 4.21 12.90
CA ALA A 77 1.83 5.34 11.97
C ALA A 77 1.06 5.03 10.67
N TRP A 78 0.27 5.99 10.19
CA TRP A 78 -0.43 5.88 8.92
C TRP A 78 0.36 6.54 7.81
N VAL A 79 0.64 5.77 6.75
CA VAL A 79 1.52 6.20 5.67
C VAL A 79 0.87 6.03 4.31
N ASN A 80 1.07 7.01 3.43
CA ASN A 80 0.74 6.90 2.02
C ASN A 80 1.94 6.35 1.27
N VAL A 81 1.76 5.22 0.60
CA VAL A 81 2.79 4.57 -0.22
C VAL A 81 2.50 4.83 -1.68
N VAL A 82 3.52 5.21 -2.44
CA VAL A 82 3.54 5.05 -3.89
C VAL A 82 4.66 4.09 -4.24
N GLY A 83 4.32 3.04 -4.99
CA GLY A 83 5.23 1.95 -5.26
C GLY A 83 4.81 1.10 -6.44
N TYR A 84 5.56 0.02 -6.65
CA TYR A 84 5.28 -0.99 -7.66
C TYR A 84 5.05 -2.33 -6.99
N VAL A 85 3.94 -2.98 -7.33
CA VAL A 85 3.72 -4.38 -6.96
C VAL A 85 4.86 -5.23 -7.50
N GLN A 86 5.40 -6.11 -6.67
CA GLN A 86 6.45 -7.05 -7.07
C GLN A 86 5.86 -8.45 -7.23
N ASN A 87 6.33 -9.18 -8.22
CA ASN A 87 6.19 -10.64 -8.24
C ASN A 87 7.04 -11.27 -7.14
N GLY A 88 6.48 -11.36 -5.94
CA GLY A 88 6.88 -12.33 -4.95
C GLY A 88 5.75 -13.32 -4.76
N THR A 89 6.07 -14.58 -4.54
CA THR A 89 5.09 -15.56 -4.08
C THR A 89 4.30 -14.94 -2.94
N SER A 90 3.00 -14.69 -3.14
CA SER A 90 2.10 -14.38 -2.04
C SER A 90 2.26 -15.52 -1.06
N PHE A 91 2.99 -15.31 0.04
CA PHE A 91 3.19 -16.34 1.03
C PHE A 91 1.84 -16.52 1.71
N ALA A 92 1.05 -17.46 1.20
CA ALA A 92 -0.06 -18.01 1.94
C ALA A 92 0.56 -18.77 3.11
N GLN A 93 0.84 -18.06 4.22
CA GLN A 93 1.21 -18.73 5.45
C GLN A 93 0.04 -19.65 5.81
N THR A 94 0.33 -20.94 5.87
CA THR A 94 -0.62 -22.03 5.95
C THR A 94 -1.45 -21.92 7.23
N SER A 95 -2.62 -21.30 7.12
CA SER A 95 -3.89 -21.60 7.82
C SER A 95 -4.77 -20.36 7.73
N TYR A 96 -5.71 -20.37 6.78
CA TYR A 96 -6.87 -19.48 6.70
C TYR A 96 -6.60 -17.95 6.82
N ALA A 97 -6.59 -17.28 5.65
CA ALA A 97 -7.02 -15.89 5.44
C ALA A 97 -6.00 -14.72 5.53
N ASN A 98 -4.69 -14.95 5.67
CA ASN A 98 -3.70 -13.86 5.60
C ASN A 98 -2.89 -13.92 4.28
N VAL A 99 -2.93 -12.84 3.49
CA VAL A 99 -2.19 -12.73 2.23
C VAL A 99 -1.19 -11.58 2.34
N THR A 100 0.08 -11.86 2.09
CA THR A 100 1.13 -10.84 2.04
C THR A 100 1.47 -10.51 0.60
N VAL A 101 1.44 -9.22 0.23
CA VAL A 101 1.77 -8.74 -1.11
C VAL A 101 3.02 -7.86 -1.05
N PRO A 102 4.09 -8.19 -1.79
CA PRO A 102 5.30 -7.38 -1.80
C PRO A 102 5.17 -6.15 -2.70
N VAL A 103 5.67 -5.02 -2.24
CA VAL A 103 5.64 -3.73 -2.94
C VAL A 103 7.00 -3.04 -2.80
N GLN A 104 7.57 -2.56 -3.89
CA GLN A 104 8.74 -1.68 -3.86
C GLN A 104 8.27 -0.23 -3.75
N ALA A 105 8.57 0.43 -2.62
CA ALA A 105 8.26 1.85 -2.45
C ALA A 105 9.22 2.72 -3.28
N ILE A 106 8.66 3.75 -3.91
CA ILE A 106 9.40 4.85 -4.55
C ILE A 106 9.09 6.20 -3.90
N MET A 107 8.03 6.26 -3.08
CA MET A 107 7.70 7.40 -2.24
C MET A 107 6.86 6.92 -1.06
N LEU A 108 7.13 7.47 0.12
CA LEU A 108 6.38 7.16 1.33
C LEU A 108 6.18 8.46 2.11
N LEU A 109 4.92 8.78 2.42
CA LEU A 109 4.52 10.06 3.01
C LEU A 109 3.79 9.83 4.33
N ASP A 110 4.15 10.62 5.33
CA ASP A 110 3.43 10.72 6.60
C ASP A 110 2.03 11.32 6.39
N THR A 111 1.06 10.88 7.19
CA THR A 111 -0.34 11.32 7.11
C THR A 111 -0.76 11.97 8.43
N VAL A 112 -0.22 13.17 8.69
CA VAL A 112 -0.37 13.91 9.98
C VAL A 112 -1.83 14.31 10.29
N ALA A 113 -2.72 14.37 9.29
CA ALA A 113 -4.13 14.72 9.46
C ALA A 113 -5.06 13.76 8.68
N LEU A 114 -4.92 12.46 8.94
CA LEU A 114 -5.76 11.45 8.30
C LEU A 114 -7.16 11.39 8.92
N ASN A 115 -8.19 11.71 8.14
CA ASN A 115 -9.55 11.25 8.39
C ASN A 115 -9.78 9.93 7.63
N LEU A 116 -9.65 8.81 8.32
CA LEU A 116 -9.71 7.48 7.71
C LEU A 116 -11.06 7.22 7.01
N ALA A 117 -12.17 7.65 7.62
CA ALA A 117 -13.50 7.45 7.06
C ALA A 117 -13.71 8.26 5.75
N GLU A 118 -13.21 9.49 5.68
CA GLU A 118 -13.25 10.29 4.46
C GLU A 118 -12.34 9.70 3.37
N TYR A 119 -11.15 9.21 3.75
CA TYR A 119 -10.27 8.51 2.83
C TYR A 119 -10.97 7.28 2.22
N GLU A 120 -11.53 6.40 3.06
CA GLU A 120 -12.24 5.19 2.62
C GLU A 120 -13.41 5.53 1.69
N LYS A 121 -14.23 6.52 2.06
CA LYS A 121 -15.33 7.00 1.22
C LYS A 121 -14.83 7.53 -0.13
N ALA A 122 -13.75 8.31 -0.15
CA ALA A 122 -13.21 8.90 -1.36
C ALA A 122 -12.59 7.86 -2.30
N VAL A 123 -11.88 6.86 -1.77
CA VAL A 123 -11.32 5.76 -2.57
C VAL A 123 -12.45 4.90 -3.14
N GLN A 124 -13.46 4.56 -2.33
CA GLN A 124 -14.60 3.78 -2.80
C GLN A 124 -15.36 4.51 -3.92
N ALA A 125 -15.68 5.79 -3.74
CA ALA A 125 -16.37 6.59 -4.76
C ALA A 125 -15.60 6.64 -6.09
N ARG A 126 -14.26 6.69 -6.05
CA ARG A 126 -13.42 6.64 -7.25
C ARG A 126 -13.47 5.27 -7.94
N LYS A 127 -13.51 4.17 -7.18
CA LYS A 127 -13.65 2.82 -7.73
C LYS A 127 -15.01 2.65 -8.41
N ASP A 128 -16.07 3.13 -7.78
CA ASP A 128 -17.44 3.05 -8.32
C ASP A 128 -17.56 3.87 -9.62
N ALA A 129 -17.00 5.08 -9.64
CA ALA A 129 -16.98 5.92 -10.84
C ALA A 129 -16.16 5.30 -12.00
N GLY A 130 -15.08 4.57 -11.70
CA GLY A 130 -14.24 3.90 -12.70
C GLY A 130 -14.83 2.59 -13.25
N THR A 131 -15.91 2.08 -12.65
CA THR A 131 -16.60 0.84 -13.07
C THR A 131 -17.76 1.12 -14.04
N THR A 132 -17.99 2.39 -14.42
CA THR A 132 -19.05 2.81 -15.36
C THR A 132 -18.51 3.04 -16.77
N GLY A 133 -17.69 2.11 -17.27
CA GLY A 133 -17.09 2.17 -18.61
C GLY A 133 -17.10 0.82 -19.31
#